data_AF-F4HEC9-F1
#
_entry.id   AF-F4HEC9-F1
#
_cell.length_a   1.000
_cell.length_b   1.000
_cell.length_c   1.000
_cell.angle_alpha   90.00
_cell.angle_beta   90.00
_cell.angle_gamma   90.00
#
_symmetry.space_group_name_H-M   'P 1'
#
loop_
_entity.id
_entity.type
_entity.pdbx_description
1 polymer ?
#
loop_
_entity_poly.entity_id
_entity_poly.type
_entity_poly.pdbx_seq_one_letter_code
_entity_poly.pdbx_strand_id
1 'polypeptide(L)'
;MAKQEADCITLDLFAHVAKVGRPRTNPLSREQQIRINKRNQLRRDKAVGLKRVELKLHTTMVNQLEQLAETANMSRQQLIEQILQTYLDKNRN
;
A
#
# COMPACT_ATOMS: atom_id res chain seq x y z
N MET A 1 22.84 -22.48 -35.72
CA MET A 1 22.04 -22.05 -34.55
C MET A 1 20.61 -21.86 -35.03
N ALA A 2 19.67 -22.73 -34.67
CA ALA A 2 18.28 -22.62 -35.09
C ALA A 2 17.66 -21.37 -34.45
N LYS A 3 17.29 -20.38 -35.27
CA LYS A 3 16.65 -19.15 -34.82
C LYS A 3 15.19 -19.49 -34.53
N GLN A 4 14.79 -19.42 -33.26
CA GLN A 4 13.41 -19.71 -32.88
C GLN A 4 12.53 -18.51 -33.27
N GLU A 5 11.57 -18.70 -34.18
CA GLU A 5 10.72 -17.62 -34.73
C GLU A 5 9.58 -17.17 -33.81
N ALA A 6 9.36 -17.86 -32.69
CA ALA A 6 8.23 -17.58 -31.82
C ALA A 6 8.48 -16.32 -30.96
N ASP A 7 7.45 -15.49 -30.85
CA ASP A 7 7.44 -14.31 -29.96
C ASP A 7 7.72 -14.73 -28.50
N CYS A 8 8.84 -14.20 -27.96
CA CYS A 8 9.29 -14.44 -26.58
C CYS A 8 8.76 -13.39 -25.59
N ILE A 9 8.12 -12.33 -26.07
CA ILE A 9 7.71 -11.16 -25.29
C ILE A 9 6.21 -11.20 -25.03
N THR A 10 5.41 -11.59 -26.02
CA THR A 10 3.95 -11.59 -25.90
C THR A 10 3.45 -12.75 -25.03
N LEU A 11 2.56 -12.42 -24.09
CA LEU A 11 1.93 -13.35 -23.17
C LEU A 11 0.91 -14.21 -23.93
N ASP A 12 1.30 -15.42 -24.32
CA ASP A 12 0.37 -16.40 -24.87
C ASP A 12 -0.50 -16.99 -23.74
N LEU A 13 -1.79 -16.64 -23.75
CA LEU A 13 -2.78 -17.06 -22.75
C LEU A 13 -3.23 -18.52 -22.93
N PHE A 14 -2.96 -19.14 -24.07
CA PHE A 14 -3.36 -20.53 -24.38
C PHE A 14 -2.19 -21.53 -24.27
N ALA A 15 -0.96 -21.03 -24.07
CA ALA A 15 0.20 -21.89 -23.88
C ALA A 15 0.27 -22.48 -22.46
N HIS A 16 0.08 -23.79 -22.35
CA HIS A 16 0.20 -24.52 -21.08
C HIS A 16 1.64 -24.88 -20.68
N VAL A 17 2.63 -24.65 -21.57
CA VAL A 17 4.04 -25.01 -21.34
C VAL A 17 4.87 -23.75 -21.11
N ALA A 18 5.68 -23.77 -20.04
CA ALA A 18 6.62 -22.68 -19.75
C ALA A 18 7.73 -22.64 -20.82
N LYS A 19 7.82 -21.54 -21.58
CA LYS A 19 8.89 -21.33 -22.57
C LYS A 19 10.22 -21.02 -21.87
N VAL A 20 11.30 -21.64 -22.31
CA VAL A 20 12.68 -21.33 -21.87
C VAL A 20 12.96 -19.86 -22.20
N GLY A 21 13.36 -19.07 -21.21
CA GLY A 21 13.58 -17.63 -21.36
C GLY A 21 12.40 -16.73 -20.99
N ARG A 22 11.20 -17.29 -20.77
CA ARG A 22 10.08 -16.51 -20.19
C ARG A 22 10.36 -16.29 -18.69
N PRO A 23 10.50 -15.05 -18.21
CA PRO A 23 10.61 -14.80 -16.78
C PRO A 23 9.36 -15.34 -16.10
N ARG A 24 9.53 -16.22 -15.10
CA ARG A 24 8.40 -16.62 -14.25
C ARG A 24 7.82 -15.32 -13.67
N THR A 25 6.54 -15.06 -13.92
CA THR A 25 5.77 -13.99 -13.29
C THR A 25 6.07 -13.99 -11.79
N ASN A 26 6.83 -12.99 -11.34
CA ASN A 26 7.49 -12.88 -10.03
C ASN A 26 8.04 -14.21 -9.45
N PRO A 27 9.37 -14.41 -9.36
CA PRO A 27 9.97 -15.68 -8.92
C PRO A 27 9.61 -16.09 -7.48
N LEU A 28 8.99 -15.19 -6.72
CA LEU A 28 8.59 -15.39 -5.34
C LEU A 28 7.15 -15.86 -5.22
N SER A 29 6.89 -16.72 -4.23
CA SER A 29 5.52 -17.09 -3.88
C SER A 29 4.72 -15.87 -3.38
N ARG A 30 3.39 -15.92 -3.47
CA ARG A 30 2.51 -14.82 -3.02
C ARG A 30 2.78 -14.42 -1.57
N GLU A 31 3.03 -15.39 -0.68
CA GLU A 31 3.36 -15.14 0.73
C GLU A 31 4.69 -14.42 0.91
N GLN A 32 5.71 -14.77 0.11
CA GLN A 32 7.01 -14.09 0.12
C GLN A 32 6.87 -12.65 -0.39
N GLN A 33 6.08 -12.45 -1.45
CA GLN A 33 5.78 -11.13 -1.98
C GLN A 33 5.11 -10.23 -0.93
N ILE A 34 4.10 -10.74 -0.22
CA ILE A 34 3.41 -9.99 0.84
C ILE A 34 4.39 -9.57 1.94
N ARG A 35 5.27 -10.49 2.38
CA ARG A 35 6.30 -10.19 3.40
C ARG A 35 7.27 -9.10 2.95
N ILE A 36 7.76 -9.17 1.72
CA ILE A 36 8.67 -8.15 1.16
C ILE A 36 7.96 -6.80 1.03
N ASN A 37 6.74 -6.79 0.49
CA ASN A 37 5.96 -5.56 0.33
C ASN A 37 5.71 -4.89 1.69
N LYS A 38 5.38 -5.67 2.72
CA LYS A 38 5.20 -5.13 4.08
C LYS A 38 6.48 -4.55 4.64
N ARG A 39 7.62 -5.23 4.46
CA ARG A 39 8.93 -4.72 4.89
C ARG A 39 9.30 -3.42 4.16
N ASN A 40 9.04 -3.34 2.86
CA ASN A 40 9.30 -2.14 2.06
C ASN A 40 8.37 -0.97 2.44
N GLN A 41 7.12 -1.24 2.79
CA GLN A 41 6.21 -0.25 3.37
C GLN A 41 6.82 0.34 4.66
N LEU A 42 7.17 -0.51 5.63
CA LEU A 42 7.74 -0.06 6.90
C LEU A 42 9.06 0.71 6.73
N ARG A 43 9.90 0.30 5.77
CA ARG A 43 11.14 1.03 5.46
C ARG A 43 10.87 2.43 4.91
N ARG A 44 9.89 2.57 4.00
CA ARG A 44 9.49 3.87 3.45
C ARG A 44 8.91 4.77 4.55
N ASP A 45 8.00 4.23 5.35
CA ASP A 45 7.38 4.98 6.45
C ASP A 45 8.46 5.50 7.42
N LYS A 46 9.42 4.65 7.80
CA LYS A 46 10.55 5.05 8.66
C LYS A 46 11.43 6.13 8.01
N ALA A 47 11.70 6.03 6.71
CA ALA A 47 12.53 7.00 6.00
C ALA A 47 11.88 8.39 5.94
N VAL A 48 10.54 8.46 5.90
CA VAL A 48 9.76 9.70 5.93
C VAL A 48 9.46 10.17 7.37
N GLY A 49 9.93 9.44 8.39
CA GLY A 49 9.70 9.77 9.79
C GLY A 49 8.27 9.48 10.28
N LEU A 50 7.48 8.73 9.51
CA LEU A 50 6.12 8.36 9.88
C LEU A 50 6.13 7.29 10.97
N LYS A 51 5.30 7.49 12.00
CA LYS A 51 5.08 6.52 13.07
C LYS A 51 3.59 6.21 13.19
N ARG A 52 3.25 4.92 13.20
CA ARG A 52 1.88 4.46 13.40
C ARG A 52 1.53 4.54 14.88
N VAL A 53 0.41 5.20 15.20
CA VAL A 53 -0.19 5.23 16.53
C VAL A 53 -1.48 4.42 16.46
N GLU A 54 -1.63 3.47 17.38
CA GLU A 54 -2.83 2.63 17.47
C GLU A 54 -3.68 3.10 18.65
N LEU A 55 -4.94 3.42 18.38
CA LEU A 55 -5.87 4.00 19.34
C LEU A 55 -7.18 3.20 19.31
N LYS A 56 -7.68 2.84 20.49
CA LYS A 56 -9.02 2.25 20.64
C LYS A 56 -10.00 3.37 20.96
N LEU A 57 -11.04 3.49 20.14
CA LEU A 57 -12.08 4.50 20.26
C LEU A 57 -13.45 3.83 20.32
N HIS A 58 -14.43 4.54 20.87
CA HIS A 58 -15.83 4.12 20.78
C HIS A 58 -16.29 4.16 19.32
N THR A 59 -17.13 3.19 18.93
CA THR A 59 -17.65 3.06 17.57
C THR A 59 -18.40 4.31 17.12
N THR A 60 -19.19 4.91 18.02
CA THR A 60 -19.93 6.15 17.77
C THR A 60 -19.00 7.30 17.36
N MET A 61 -17.86 7.43 18.04
CA MET A 61 -16.86 8.47 17.74
C MET A 61 -16.17 8.22 16.40
N VAL A 62 -15.87 6.95 16.07
CA VAL A 62 -15.28 6.60 14.76
C VAL A 62 -16.24 6.96 13.62
N ASN A 63 -17.53 6.66 13.79
CA ASN A 63 -18.54 6.96 12.77
C ASN A 63 -18.68 8.48 12.56
N GLN A 64 -18.66 9.28 13.64
CA GLN A 64 -18.67 10.73 13.53
C GLN A 64 -17.44 11.26 12.78
N LEU A 65 -16.26 10.70 13.03
CA LEU A 65 -15.04 11.07 12.31
C LEU A 65 -15.11 10.71 10.83
N GLU A 66 -15.69 9.56 10.48
CA GLU A 66 -15.92 9.17 9.08
C GLU A 66 -16.88 10.14 8.37
N GLN A 67 -18.02 10.46 8.99
CA GLN A 67 -18.98 11.42 8.43
C GLN A 67 -18.35 12.80 8.20
N LEU A 68 -17.59 13.30 9.18
CA LEU A 68 -16.89 14.57 9.02
C LEU A 68 -15.85 14.51 7.89
N ALA A 69 -15.09 13.42 7.79
CA ALA A 69 -14.10 13.24 6.73
C ALA A 69 -14.75 13.19 5.34
N GLU A 70 -15.89 12.51 5.20
CA GLU A 70 -16.70 12.48 3.98
C GLU A 70 -17.20 13.86 3.59
N THR A 71 -17.77 14.62 4.54
CA THR A 71 -18.24 15.99 4.27
C THR A 71 -17.13 16.93 3.84
N ALA A 72 -15.92 16.72 4.35
CA ALA A 72 -14.73 17.50 4.01
C ALA A 72 -13.95 16.92 2.81
N ASN A 73 -14.48 15.87 2.16
CA ASN A 73 -13.89 15.17 1.01
C ASN A 73 -12.41 14.78 1.23
N MET A 74 -12.09 14.28 2.42
CA MET A 74 -10.73 13.90 2.82
C MET A 74 -10.72 12.53 3.48
N SER A 75 -9.54 11.91 3.58
CA SER A 75 -9.42 10.66 4.33
C SER A 75 -9.53 10.91 5.83
N ARG A 76 -10.09 9.95 6.57
CA ARG A 76 -10.14 9.99 8.04
C ARG A 76 -8.76 10.23 8.67
N GLN A 77 -7.69 9.70 8.08
CA GLN A 77 -6.32 9.93 8.55
C GLN A 77 -5.94 11.41 8.47
N GLN A 78 -6.20 12.06 7.33
CA GLN A 78 -5.91 13.48 7.13
C GLN A 78 -6.71 14.36 8.10
N LEU A 79 -7.99 14.05 8.31
CA LEU A 79 -8.82 14.77 9.28
C LEU A 79 -8.23 14.70 10.69
N ILE A 80 -7.84 13.50 11.15
CA ILE A 80 -7.24 13.31 12.48
C ILE A 80 -5.92 14.08 12.59
N GLU A 81 -5.09 14.04 11.55
CA GLU A 81 -3.82 14.78 11.52
C GLU A 81 -4.04 16.29 11.65
N GLN A 82 -4.99 16.85 10.91
CA GLN A 82 -5.35 18.27 11.00
C GLN A 82 -5.88 18.67 12.39
N ILE A 83 -6.73 17.84 13.00
CA ILE A 83 -7.25 18.06 14.35
C ILE A 83 -6.09 18.09 15.36
N LEU A 84 -5.16 17.13 15.27
CA LEU A 84 -4.00 17.05 16.16
C LEU A 84 -3.05 18.23 15.97
N GLN A 85 -2.76 18.64 14.73
CA GLN A 85 -1.94 19.82 14.44
C GLN A 85 -2.57 21.08 15.03
N THR A 86 -3.86 21.31 14.76
CA THR A 86 -4.60 22.47 15.28
C THR A 86 -4.59 22.51 16.82
N TYR A 87 -4.77 21.36 17.46
CA TYR A 87 -4.70 21.26 18.91
C TYR A 87 -3.29 21.55 19.44
N LEU A 88 -2.25 20.98 18.85
CA LEU A 88 -0.87 21.20 19.28
C LEU A 88 -0.42 22.64 19.09
N ASP A 89 -0.80 23.27 17.97
CA ASP A 89 -0.47 24.67 17.68
C ASP A 89 -1.18 25.62 18.64
N LYS A 90 -2.45 25.34 18.97
CA LYS A 90 -3.20 26.12 19.97
C LYS A 90 -2.58 26.07 21.37
N ASN A 91 -1.99 24.94 21.77
CA ASN A 91 -1.38 24.78 23.10
C ASN A 91 0.10 25.20 23.14
N ARG A 92 0.71 25.53 22.00
CA ARG A 92 2.08 26.04 21.92
C ARG A 92 2.16 27.57 22.10
N ASN A 93 1.06 28.27 21.81
CA ASN A 93 0.86 29.68 22.11
C ASN A 93 0.24 29.86 23.51
#